data_AF-A0A554MGM4-F1
#
_entry.id   AF-A0A554MGM4-F1
#
_cell.length_a   1.000
_cell.length_b   1.000
_cell.length_c   1.000
_cell.angle_alpha   90.00
_cell.angle_beta   90.00
_cell.angle_gamma   90.00
#
_symmetry.space_group_name_H-M   'P 1'
#
loop_
_entity.id
_entity.type
_entity.pdbx_description
1 polymer ?
#
loop_
_entity_poly.entity_id
_entity_poly.type
_entity_poly.pdbx_seq_one_letter_code
_entity_poly.pdbx_strand_id
1 'polypeptide(L)'
;MPTTEDLRKKYPRFFYTSYSWEQQKKDLHISFVFRVPPEIVFHPRIVIKGVLKDGVEKIEEGIINNLVFHLGLVEMVSYWKATASPEIVVEAGFLNTEQIAWWEDLLVCGMGEFFYRNHIDFTKQNFLIIQSSFYQSHGNGKKITRFSGKLSNQTLIPVGGGKDAIVTLERLKKMRHRAFVLNPKQEHNAIFKIAGEKNPIVVERAIDPTLLELNRKGYLNGHTPFSAYLAFLSVLCAVFFDYKYIAFSNERSSNEGNVEYLGRMINHQYSKSFEFEKNFREYSKKYLAKDIEYFSFLRPLYELQIAKIFARYPKYFGAFLSCNEANKTKSGTKKPSGKWCGKCAKCLFVFLVLYPFAKERTLGIFGKNLAKDKKLKPLLQELTGKKRLKPFECVGTVAESRAALSLSQRKLKTHPLLRSWNAKHFLPPRFESILKNSH
;
A
#
# COMPACT_ATOMS: atom_id res chain seq x y z
N MET A 1 -17.76 15.97 18.44
CA MET A 1 -16.79 15.85 17.33
C MET A 1 -17.40 16.55 16.14
N PRO A 2 -16.62 17.31 15.35
CA PRO A 2 -17.16 18.02 14.19
C PRO A 2 -17.72 17.03 13.15
N THR A 3 -18.81 17.39 12.47
CA THR A 3 -19.34 16.59 11.36
C THR A 3 -18.49 16.76 10.11
N THR A 4 -18.66 15.88 9.12
CA THR A 4 -17.99 16.02 7.81
C THR A 4 -18.39 17.34 7.16
N GLU A 5 -19.67 17.69 7.21
CA GLU A 5 -20.22 18.95 6.67
C GLU A 5 -19.59 20.17 7.35
N ASP A 6 -19.46 20.15 8.68
CA ASP A 6 -18.81 21.24 9.43
C ASP A 6 -17.36 21.43 9.00
N LEU A 7 -16.61 20.33 8.87
CA LEU A 7 -15.21 20.38 8.44
C LEU A 7 -15.06 20.87 7.01
N ARG A 8 -15.89 20.38 6.09
CA ARG A 8 -15.85 20.80 4.67
C ARG A 8 -16.26 22.26 4.50
N LYS A 9 -17.20 22.76 5.32
CA LYS A 9 -17.60 24.18 5.34
C LYS A 9 -16.48 25.06 5.93
N LYS A 10 -15.86 24.62 7.02
CA LYS A 10 -14.77 25.36 7.66
C LYS A 10 -13.49 25.37 6.82
N TYR A 11 -13.20 24.26 6.15
CA TYR A 11 -11.98 24.03 5.37
C TYR A 11 -12.33 23.71 3.91
N PRO A 12 -12.80 24.69 3.12
CA PRO A 12 -13.26 24.45 1.75
C PRO A 12 -12.12 24.04 0.80
N ARG A 13 -10.88 24.39 1.13
CA ARG A 13 -9.71 24.20 0.28
C ARG A 13 -8.56 23.53 1.02
N PHE A 14 -7.90 22.60 0.34
CA PHE A 14 -6.65 21.97 0.74
C PHE A 14 -5.58 22.29 -0.29
N PHE A 15 -4.44 22.80 0.13
CA PHE A 15 -3.36 23.23 -0.76
C PHE A 15 -2.18 22.29 -0.65
N TYR A 16 -1.69 21.81 -1.80
CA TYR A 16 -0.33 21.32 -1.93
C TYR A 16 0.56 22.47 -2.41
N THR A 17 1.20 23.14 -1.45
CA THR A 17 1.85 24.43 -1.66
C THR A 17 3.26 24.30 -2.24
N SER A 18 4.09 23.44 -1.65
CA SER A 18 5.45 23.25 -2.14
C SER A 18 6.03 21.89 -1.71
N TYR A 19 7.15 21.54 -2.33
CA TYR A 19 8.03 20.48 -1.89
C TYR A 19 9.49 20.95 -1.96
N SER A 20 10.36 20.24 -1.27
CA SER A 20 11.80 20.41 -1.37
C SER A 20 12.48 19.05 -1.22
N TRP A 21 13.67 18.94 -1.78
CA TRP A 21 14.55 17.82 -1.51
C TRP A 21 15.98 18.32 -1.40
N GLU A 22 16.76 17.62 -0.59
CA GLU A 22 18.16 17.93 -0.36
C GLU A 22 18.93 16.64 -0.13
N GLN A 23 20.14 16.57 -0.68
CA GLN A 23 21.04 15.47 -0.40
C GLN A 23 21.86 15.82 0.86
N GLN A 24 21.71 15.04 1.92
CA GLN A 24 22.48 15.19 3.14
C GLN A 24 23.30 13.92 3.39
N LYS A 25 24.63 14.04 3.36
CA LYS A 25 25.55 12.91 3.53
C LYS A 25 25.26 11.80 2.51
N LYS A 26 24.70 10.67 2.96
CA LYS A 26 24.36 9.49 2.13
C LYS A 26 22.85 9.31 1.98
N ASP A 27 22.05 10.32 2.31
CA ASP A 27 20.60 10.23 2.34
C ASP A 27 19.96 11.35 1.50
N LEU A 28 18.79 11.07 0.94
CA LEU A 28 17.94 12.08 0.30
C LEU A 28 16.80 12.45 1.25
N HIS A 29 16.76 13.71 1.66
CA HIS A 29 15.73 14.26 2.52
C HIS A 29 14.70 14.95 1.64
N ILE A 30 13.42 14.70 1.89
CA ILE A 30 12.29 15.25 1.14
C ILE A 30 11.30 15.81 2.15
N SER A 31 10.81 17.02 1.88
CA SER A 31 9.76 17.66 2.67
C SER A 31 8.65 18.19 1.78
N PHE A 32 7.42 18.15 2.28
CA PHE A 32 6.25 18.76 1.62
C PHE A 32 5.63 19.81 2.52
N VAL A 33 4.90 20.75 1.93
CA VAL A 33 4.08 21.71 2.65
C VAL A 33 2.64 21.59 2.17
N PHE A 34 1.76 21.20 3.09
CA PHE A 34 0.33 21.18 2.85
C PHE A 34 -0.36 22.21 3.74
N ARG A 35 -1.20 23.08 3.16
CA ARG A 35 -1.91 24.12 3.90
C ARG A 35 -3.40 23.91 3.81
N VAL A 36 -4.11 24.04 4.92
CA VAL A 36 -5.57 24.01 4.99
C VAL A 36 -6.03 25.25 5.76
N PRO A 37 -6.28 26.37 5.06
CA PRO A 37 -6.68 27.62 5.68
C PRO A 37 -7.97 27.47 6.49
N PRO A 38 -8.15 28.26 7.57
CA PRO A 38 -7.27 29.38 7.95
C PRO A 38 -6.00 29.01 8.73
N GLU A 39 -5.95 27.89 9.46
CA GLU A 39 -4.96 27.69 10.52
C GLU A 39 -4.07 26.44 10.42
N ILE A 40 -4.37 25.47 9.55
CA ILE A 40 -3.65 24.19 9.55
C ILE A 40 -2.54 24.21 8.50
N VAL A 41 -1.33 23.83 8.92
CA VAL A 41 -0.19 23.57 8.03
C VAL A 41 0.47 22.25 8.44
N PHE A 42 0.80 21.41 7.46
CA PHE A 42 1.53 20.16 7.66
C PHE A 42 2.89 20.22 6.95
N HIS A 43 3.90 19.66 7.60
CA HIS A 43 5.28 19.55 7.12
C HIS A 43 5.80 18.10 7.15
N PRO A 44 5.17 17.16 6.42
CA PRO A 44 5.65 15.79 6.35
C PRO A 44 7.06 15.71 5.79
N ARG A 45 7.85 14.76 6.32
CA ARG A 45 9.22 14.50 5.92
C ARG A 45 9.44 13.03 5.60
N ILE A 46 10.28 12.80 4.61
CA ILE A 46 10.74 11.49 4.17
C ILE A 46 12.25 11.52 4.05
N VAL A 47 12.92 10.43 4.44
CA VAL A 47 14.35 10.23 4.25
C VAL A 47 14.60 8.91 3.53
N ILE A 48 15.19 8.96 2.34
CA ILE A 48 15.61 7.76 1.60
C ILE A 48 17.09 7.52 1.89
N LYS A 49 17.38 6.40 2.54
CA LYS A 49 18.73 6.05 3.00
C LYS A 49 19.59 5.51 1.86
N GLY A 50 20.86 5.91 1.84
CA GLY A 50 21.86 5.36 0.90
C GLY A 50 21.84 5.95 -0.51
N VAL A 51 21.15 7.09 -0.72
CA VAL A 51 21.23 7.86 -1.97
C VAL A 51 22.53 8.67 -1.96
N LEU A 52 23.52 8.22 -2.72
CA LEU A 52 24.84 8.86 -2.81
C LEU A 52 24.80 10.10 -3.70
N LYS A 53 25.70 11.06 -3.44
CA LYS A 53 25.84 12.32 -4.21
C LYS A 53 25.91 12.08 -5.70
N ASP A 54 26.82 11.21 -6.13
CA ASP A 54 27.03 10.86 -7.53
C ASP A 54 25.78 10.22 -8.17
N GLY A 55 24.91 9.60 -7.38
CA GLY A 55 23.63 9.06 -7.84
C GLY A 55 22.60 10.15 -8.11
N VAL A 56 22.61 11.22 -7.30
CA VAL A 56 21.77 12.41 -7.50
C VAL A 56 22.25 13.20 -8.72
N GLU A 57 23.55 13.45 -8.82
CA GLU A 57 24.15 14.24 -9.92
C GLU A 57 23.97 13.60 -11.31
N LYS A 58 23.76 12.28 -11.36
CA LYS A 58 23.47 11.54 -12.61
C LYS A 58 22.04 11.72 -13.13
N ILE A 59 21.13 12.26 -12.32
CA ILE A 59 19.72 12.43 -12.67
C ILE A 59 19.47 13.92 -12.83
N GLU A 60 18.92 14.32 -13.96
CA GLU A 60 18.52 15.70 -14.21
C GLU A 60 17.58 16.20 -13.10
N GLU A 61 17.83 17.40 -12.57
CA GLU A 61 17.07 17.99 -11.48
C GLU A 61 15.56 18.01 -11.76
N GLY A 62 15.16 18.30 -13.01
CA GLY A 62 13.77 18.27 -13.46
C GLY A 62 13.08 16.92 -13.27
N ILE A 63 13.81 15.82 -13.43
CA ILE A 63 13.30 14.46 -13.19
C ILE A 63 13.09 14.23 -11.69
N ILE A 64 14.06 14.61 -10.86
CA ILE A 64 13.96 14.47 -9.40
C ILE A 64 12.75 15.28 -8.90
N ASN A 65 12.66 16.54 -9.31
CA ASN A 65 11.56 17.44 -9.02
C ASN A 65 10.20 16.81 -9.40
N ASN A 66 10.10 16.25 -10.61
CA ASN A 66 8.89 15.57 -11.07
C ASN A 66 8.51 14.35 -10.20
N LEU A 67 9.47 13.50 -9.85
CA LEU A 67 9.20 12.31 -9.02
C LEU A 67 8.83 12.69 -7.57
N VAL A 68 9.51 13.69 -6.99
CA VAL A 68 9.21 14.21 -5.64
C VAL A 68 7.84 14.90 -5.61
N PHE A 69 7.53 15.69 -6.63
CA PHE A 69 6.21 16.32 -6.79
C PHE A 69 5.07 15.29 -6.70
N HIS A 70 5.18 14.20 -7.47
CA HIS A 70 4.17 13.13 -7.50
C HIS A 70 4.13 12.30 -6.21
N LEU A 71 5.27 12.13 -5.53
CA LEU A 71 5.27 11.55 -4.19
C LEU A 71 4.50 12.43 -3.20
N GLY A 72 4.62 13.76 -3.31
CA GLY A 72 3.84 14.70 -2.51
C GLY A 72 2.34 14.66 -2.80
N LEU A 73 1.93 14.47 -4.06
CA LEU A 73 0.52 14.31 -4.44
C LEU A 73 -0.12 13.09 -3.76
N VAL A 74 0.56 11.94 -3.70
CA VAL A 74 0.01 10.78 -2.99
C VAL A 74 0.14 10.91 -1.47
N GLU A 75 1.17 11.60 -0.97
CA GLU A 75 1.35 11.88 0.45
C GLU A 75 0.23 12.77 1.00
N MET A 76 -0.21 13.77 0.23
CA MET A 76 -1.23 14.74 0.64
C MET A 76 -2.55 14.08 1.01
N VAL A 77 -2.89 12.94 0.40
CA VAL A 77 -4.11 12.17 0.68
C VAL A 77 -4.22 11.79 2.17
N SER A 78 -3.07 11.54 2.83
CA SER A 78 -3.03 11.22 4.26
C SER A 78 -3.37 12.40 5.16
N TYR A 79 -3.27 13.63 4.66
CA TYR A 79 -3.54 14.87 5.38
C TYR A 79 -4.89 15.46 4.98
N TRP A 80 -5.23 15.43 3.69
CA TRP A 80 -6.52 15.86 3.15
C TRP A 80 -7.69 15.18 3.86
N LYS A 81 -7.55 13.90 4.22
CA LYS A 81 -8.60 13.15 4.93
C LYS A 81 -9.05 13.80 6.24
N ALA A 82 -8.23 14.64 6.88
CA ALA A 82 -8.58 15.27 8.16
C ALA A 82 -9.76 16.22 8.02
N THR A 83 -9.92 16.84 6.85
CA THR A 83 -10.96 17.83 6.56
C THR A 83 -11.87 17.41 5.42
N ALA A 84 -11.43 16.47 4.58
CA ALA A 84 -12.09 16.05 3.35
C ALA A 84 -12.49 17.25 2.48
N SER A 85 -11.63 18.27 2.39
CA SER A 85 -11.91 19.54 1.70
C SER A 85 -12.45 19.32 0.28
N PRO A 86 -13.54 20.01 -0.13
CA PRO A 86 -14.13 19.89 -1.47
C PRO A 86 -13.16 20.21 -2.61
N GLU A 87 -12.22 21.13 -2.39
CA GLU A 87 -11.27 21.57 -3.41
C GLU A 87 -9.83 21.27 -2.98
N ILE A 88 -9.07 20.61 -3.86
CA ILE A 88 -7.62 20.45 -3.74
C ILE A 88 -6.97 21.39 -4.74
N VAL A 89 -6.10 22.28 -4.25
CA VAL A 89 -5.33 23.22 -5.07
C VAL A 89 -3.87 22.80 -5.07
N VAL A 90 -3.35 22.46 -6.24
CA VAL A 90 -1.96 22.07 -6.46
C VAL A 90 -1.18 23.28 -6.97
N GLU A 91 -0.47 23.94 -6.05
CA GLU A 91 0.42 25.08 -6.33
C GLU A 91 1.88 24.62 -6.54
N ALA A 92 2.24 23.48 -5.95
CA ALA A 92 3.60 22.94 -5.97
C ALA A 92 4.07 22.48 -7.36
N GLY A 93 3.18 22.42 -8.35
CA GLY A 93 3.49 21.98 -9.69
C GLY A 93 2.27 22.00 -10.61
N PHE A 94 2.42 21.38 -11.77
CA PHE A 94 1.38 21.34 -12.80
C PHE A 94 0.88 19.91 -13.05
N LEU A 95 -0.43 19.77 -13.17
CA LEU A 95 -1.13 18.58 -13.64
C LEU A 95 -1.95 18.94 -14.87
N ASN A 96 -1.81 18.15 -15.93
CA ASN A 96 -2.71 18.24 -17.07
C ASN A 96 -4.08 17.59 -16.76
N THR A 97 -5.05 17.78 -17.64
CA THR A 97 -6.43 17.25 -17.50
C THR A 97 -6.46 15.74 -17.28
N GLU A 98 -5.61 14.98 -17.96
CA GLU A 98 -5.56 13.51 -17.82
C GLU A 98 -5.00 13.09 -16.46
N GLN A 99 -3.98 13.78 -15.96
CA GLN A 99 -3.45 13.53 -14.63
C GLN A 99 -4.48 13.89 -13.55
N ILE A 100 -5.21 15.01 -13.71
CA ILE A 100 -6.29 15.41 -12.80
C ILE A 100 -7.34 14.30 -12.71
N ALA A 101 -7.86 13.83 -13.85
CA ALA A 101 -8.84 12.75 -13.90
C ALA A 101 -8.32 11.46 -13.23
N TRP A 102 -7.04 11.13 -13.43
CA TRP A 102 -6.41 9.97 -12.80
C TRP A 102 -6.33 10.11 -11.27
N TRP A 103 -5.99 11.29 -10.76
CA TRP A 103 -5.91 11.57 -9.32
C TRP A 103 -7.30 11.59 -8.66
N GLU A 104 -8.32 12.10 -9.35
CA GLU A 104 -9.71 12.04 -8.91
C GLU A 104 -10.19 10.59 -8.79
N ASP A 105 -9.93 9.74 -9.78
CA ASP A 105 -10.26 8.31 -9.73
C ASP A 105 -9.54 7.61 -8.57
N LEU A 106 -8.23 7.85 -8.39
CA LEU A 106 -7.47 7.28 -7.28
C LEU A 106 -8.05 7.71 -5.91
N LEU A 107 -8.43 8.98 -5.75
CA LEU A 107 -9.01 9.47 -4.51
C LEU A 107 -10.38 8.85 -4.25
N VAL A 108 -11.26 8.85 -5.25
CA VAL A 108 -12.62 8.30 -5.11
C VAL A 108 -12.59 6.81 -4.80
N CYS A 109 -11.81 6.04 -5.55
CA CYS A 109 -11.74 4.59 -5.39
C CYS A 109 -10.86 4.17 -4.19
N GLY A 110 -9.72 4.86 -3.98
CA GLY A 110 -8.76 4.55 -2.92
C GLY A 110 -9.20 4.97 -1.52
N MET A 111 -10.09 5.96 -1.41
CA MET A 111 -10.65 6.43 -0.12
C MET A 111 -12.02 5.81 0.20
N GLY A 112 -12.48 4.82 -0.56
CA GLY A 112 -13.83 4.26 -0.41
C GLY A 112 -14.18 3.79 1.01
N GLU A 113 -13.26 3.13 1.73
CA GLU A 113 -13.50 2.77 3.14
C GLU A 113 -13.61 4.01 4.03
N PHE A 114 -12.76 5.01 3.79
CA PHE A 114 -12.81 6.27 4.53
C PHE A 114 -14.18 6.94 4.35
N PHE A 115 -14.71 6.97 3.12
CA PHE A 115 -16.05 7.50 2.89
C PHE A 115 -17.13 6.68 3.59
N TYR A 116 -17.08 5.35 3.46
CA TYR A 116 -18.04 4.45 4.12
C TYR A 116 -18.08 4.64 5.64
N ARG A 117 -16.90 4.68 6.29
CA ARG A 117 -16.80 4.77 7.75
C ARG A 117 -17.20 6.15 8.30
N ASN A 118 -17.03 7.20 7.52
CA ASN A 118 -17.38 8.57 7.91
C ASN A 118 -18.74 9.00 7.33
N HIS A 119 -19.50 8.08 6.73
CA HIS A 119 -20.80 8.33 6.12
C HIS A 119 -20.79 9.46 5.06
N ILE A 120 -19.70 9.56 4.30
CA ILE A 120 -19.50 10.62 3.31
C ILE A 120 -20.14 10.21 1.99
N ASP A 121 -21.07 11.03 1.51
CA ASP A 121 -21.61 10.90 0.16
C ASP A 121 -20.67 11.51 -0.88
N PHE A 122 -19.85 10.64 -1.47
CA PHE A 122 -18.89 10.96 -2.53
C PHE A 122 -19.53 10.97 -3.93
N THR A 123 -20.84 10.71 -4.06
CA THR A 123 -21.54 10.67 -5.36
C THR A 123 -22.11 12.02 -5.78
N LYS A 124 -22.10 13.00 -4.87
CA LYS A 124 -22.54 14.37 -5.15
C LYS A 124 -21.73 15.01 -6.26
N GLN A 125 -22.41 15.78 -7.10
CA GLN A 125 -21.74 16.63 -8.09
C GLN A 125 -20.74 17.56 -7.39
N ASN A 126 -19.56 17.74 -7.97
CA ASN A 126 -18.48 18.57 -7.42
C ASN A 126 -18.07 18.15 -5.99
N PHE A 127 -18.20 16.86 -5.64
CA PHE A 127 -17.75 16.34 -4.36
C PHE A 127 -16.27 16.63 -4.09
N LEU A 128 -15.45 16.49 -5.13
CA LEU A 128 -14.03 16.80 -5.14
C LEU A 128 -13.70 17.49 -6.47
N ILE A 129 -12.98 18.61 -6.39
CA ILE A 129 -12.39 19.29 -7.55
C ILE A 129 -10.90 19.39 -7.30
N ILE A 130 -10.08 18.94 -8.25
CA ILE A 130 -8.63 19.17 -8.22
C ILE A 130 -8.29 20.28 -9.21
N GLN A 131 -7.78 21.39 -8.68
CA GLN A 131 -7.22 22.48 -9.47
C GLN A 131 -5.70 22.40 -9.44
N SER A 132 -5.07 22.66 -10.57
CA SER A 132 -3.63 22.83 -10.66
C SER A 132 -3.35 24.22 -11.21
N SER A 133 -2.47 24.97 -10.55
CA SER A 133 -2.07 26.28 -11.06
C SER A 133 -1.40 26.14 -12.42
N PHE A 134 -1.81 26.94 -13.41
CA PHE A 134 -0.95 27.22 -14.56
C PHE A 134 0.27 27.94 -14.02
N TYR A 135 1.45 27.32 -14.06
CA TYR A 135 2.67 27.96 -13.60
C TYR A 135 3.03 29.10 -14.57
N GLN A 136 2.48 30.29 -14.35
CA GLN A 136 2.98 31.56 -14.87
C GLN A 136 3.99 32.10 -13.87
N SER A 137 5.22 31.59 -13.89
CA SER A 137 6.35 32.35 -13.37
C SER A 137 7.63 31.97 -14.13
N HIS A 138 8.13 32.94 -14.89
CA HIS A 138 9.48 33.03 -15.48
C HIS A 138 9.89 31.95 -16.50
N GLY A 139 9.59 32.21 -17.79
CA GLY A 139 10.38 31.75 -18.93
C GLY A 139 10.31 30.26 -19.28
N ASN A 140 9.60 29.94 -20.36
CA ASN A 140 9.41 28.59 -20.93
C ASN A 140 8.74 27.59 -19.98
N GLY A 141 7.47 27.29 -20.25
CA GLY A 141 6.74 26.21 -19.56
C GLY A 141 7.59 24.95 -19.48
N LYS A 142 8.11 24.65 -18.29
CA LYS A 142 8.95 23.48 -18.06
C LYS A 142 8.07 22.25 -18.29
N LYS A 143 8.27 21.59 -19.43
CA LYS A 143 7.67 20.29 -19.77
C LYS A 143 7.89 19.34 -18.60
N ILE A 144 6.90 18.47 -18.32
CA ILE A 144 7.06 17.35 -17.39
C ILE A 144 8.28 16.53 -17.83
N THR A 145 9.36 16.57 -17.03
CA THR A 145 10.56 15.77 -17.30
C THR A 145 10.41 14.40 -16.65
N ARG A 146 9.86 13.45 -17.40
CA ARG A 146 9.85 12.03 -16.98
C ARG A 146 11.24 11.42 -17.16
N PHE A 147 11.60 10.44 -16.33
CA PHE A 147 12.81 9.66 -16.54
C PHE A 147 12.69 8.78 -17.79
N SER A 148 13.61 8.93 -18.75
CA SER A 148 13.66 8.14 -19.99
C SER A 148 14.96 7.35 -20.17
N GLY A 149 15.87 7.39 -19.20
CA GLY A 149 17.11 6.61 -19.20
C GLY A 149 16.83 5.10 -19.13
N LYS A 150 17.85 4.31 -19.47
CA LYS A 150 17.81 2.85 -19.33
C LYS A 150 18.20 2.46 -17.92
N LEU A 151 17.40 1.60 -17.29
CA LEU A 151 17.68 1.07 -15.97
C LEU A 151 18.26 -0.35 -16.06
N SER A 152 19.09 -0.70 -15.08
CA SER A 152 19.59 -2.07 -14.97
C SER A 152 18.45 -3.07 -14.76
N ASN A 153 18.57 -4.24 -15.40
CA ASN A 153 17.62 -5.36 -15.30
C ASN A 153 17.68 -6.07 -13.92
N GLN A 154 17.52 -5.30 -12.85
CA GLN A 154 17.46 -5.73 -11.46
C GLN A 154 16.06 -5.54 -10.90
N THR A 155 15.75 -6.25 -9.80
CA THR A 155 14.43 -6.22 -9.18
C THR A 155 14.45 -5.56 -7.80
N LEU A 156 13.65 -4.51 -7.64
CA LEU A 156 13.30 -3.95 -6.34
C LEU A 156 12.10 -4.73 -5.79
N ILE A 157 12.20 -5.24 -4.56
CA ILE A 157 11.11 -5.97 -3.91
C ILE A 157 10.65 -5.17 -2.68
N PRO A 158 9.47 -4.54 -2.73
CA PRO A 158 8.86 -3.95 -1.54
C PRO A 158 8.46 -5.02 -0.52
N VAL A 159 8.99 -4.90 0.70
CA VAL A 159 8.82 -5.88 1.78
C VAL A 159 8.02 -5.29 2.93
N GLY A 160 6.88 -5.91 3.22
CA GLY A 160 6.16 -5.73 4.48
C GLY A 160 6.38 -6.91 5.43
N GLY A 161 5.80 -6.85 6.63
CA GLY A 161 5.92 -7.90 7.65
C GLY A 161 5.12 -9.19 7.41
N GLY A 162 4.43 -9.30 6.28
CA GLY A 162 3.50 -10.39 5.98
C GLY A 162 4.13 -11.58 5.25
N LYS A 163 3.36 -12.68 5.20
CA LYS A 163 3.72 -13.92 4.48
C LYS A 163 3.98 -13.70 2.98
N ASP A 164 3.29 -12.74 2.37
CA ASP A 164 3.31 -12.54 0.91
C ASP A 164 4.67 -12.01 0.46
N ALA A 165 5.21 -11.04 1.21
CA ALA A 165 6.55 -10.52 0.98
C ALA A 165 7.62 -11.61 1.12
N ILE A 166 7.48 -12.49 2.11
CA ILE A 166 8.39 -13.62 2.31
C ILE A 166 8.33 -14.60 1.14
N VAL A 167 7.13 -14.91 0.64
CA VAL A 167 6.97 -15.76 -0.54
C VAL A 167 7.64 -15.11 -1.76
N THR A 168 7.45 -13.81 -1.99
CA THR A 168 8.14 -13.10 -3.07
C THR A 168 9.66 -13.16 -2.93
N LEU A 169 10.21 -12.85 -1.74
CA LEU A 169 11.65 -12.92 -1.47
C LEU A 169 12.22 -14.32 -1.74
N GLU A 170 11.62 -15.36 -1.18
CA GLU A 170 12.11 -16.74 -1.35
C GLU A 170 12.00 -17.23 -2.80
N ARG A 171 10.97 -16.80 -3.54
CA ARG A 171 10.80 -17.18 -4.95
C ARG A 171 11.76 -16.44 -5.87
N LEU A 172 12.07 -15.18 -5.56
CA LEU A 172 12.98 -14.35 -6.36
C LEU A 172 14.43 -14.42 -5.88
N LYS A 173 14.78 -15.25 -4.90
CA LYS A 173 16.12 -15.31 -4.31
C LYS A 173 17.27 -15.61 -5.28
N LYS A 174 16.98 -16.32 -6.38
CA LYS A 174 17.96 -16.62 -7.45
C LYS A 174 18.08 -15.49 -8.48
N MET A 175 17.23 -14.46 -8.41
CA MET A 175 17.35 -13.27 -9.23
C MET A 175 18.19 -12.22 -8.50
N ARG A 176 18.84 -11.36 -9.27
CA ARG A 176 19.47 -10.15 -8.72
C ARG A 176 18.36 -9.20 -8.27
N HIS A 177 18.18 -9.11 -6.95
CA HIS A 177 17.15 -8.29 -6.33
C HIS A 177 17.69 -7.57 -5.10
N ARG A 178 16.93 -6.58 -4.63
CA ARG A 178 17.16 -5.89 -3.37
C ARG A 178 15.83 -5.58 -2.71
N ALA A 179 15.73 -5.84 -1.42
CA ALA A 179 14.55 -5.45 -0.66
C ALA A 179 14.44 -3.94 -0.50
N PHE A 180 13.21 -3.45 -0.44
CA PHE A 180 12.83 -2.07 -0.13
C PHE A 180 11.85 -2.07 1.04
N VAL A 181 12.06 -1.21 2.03
CA VAL A 181 11.21 -1.15 3.23
C VAL A 181 10.97 0.29 3.67
N LEU A 182 9.71 0.60 3.98
CA LEU A 182 9.32 1.84 4.62
C LEU A 182 9.19 1.62 6.13
N ASN A 183 9.85 2.47 6.92
CA ASN A 183 9.80 2.45 8.38
C ASN A 183 10.03 1.03 8.95
N PRO A 184 11.26 0.47 8.79
CA PRO A 184 11.55 -0.89 9.21
C PRO A 184 11.24 -1.10 10.69
N LYS A 185 10.83 -2.33 11.01
CA LYS A 185 10.37 -2.77 12.33
C LYS A 185 11.00 -4.12 12.66
N GLN A 186 10.77 -4.61 13.86
CA GLN A 186 11.32 -5.88 14.32
C GLN A 186 11.00 -7.05 13.37
N GLU A 187 9.76 -7.14 12.87
CA GLU A 187 9.34 -8.17 11.92
C GLU A 187 10.11 -8.10 10.60
N HIS A 188 10.36 -6.89 10.08
CA HIS A 188 11.15 -6.68 8.86
C HIS A 188 12.60 -7.12 9.06
N ASN A 189 13.23 -6.70 10.17
CA ASN A 189 14.62 -7.06 10.48
C ASN A 189 14.79 -8.57 10.65
N ALA A 190 13.82 -9.24 11.32
CA ALA A 190 13.81 -10.69 11.44
C ALA A 190 13.67 -11.39 10.07
N ILE A 191 12.77 -10.89 9.21
CA ILE A 191 12.61 -11.40 7.84
C ILE A 191 13.91 -11.24 7.04
N PHE A 192 14.53 -10.06 7.04
CA PHE A 192 15.78 -9.81 6.30
C PHE A 192 16.92 -10.71 6.77
N LYS A 193 17.07 -10.86 8.09
CA LYS A 193 18.06 -11.76 8.68
C LYS A 193 17.88 -13.20 8.19
N ILE A 194 16.65 -13.71 8.18
CA ILE A 194 16.35 -15.10 7.75
C ILE A 194 16.46 -15.26 6.22
N ALA A 195 16.15 -14.21 5.46
CA ALA A 195 16.25 -14.17 4.01
C ALA A 195 17.69 -13.99 3.50
N GLY A 196 18.62 -13.58 4.37
CA GLY A 196 19.98 -13.23 3.99
C GLY A 196 20.08 -11.88 3.26
N GLU A 197 19.07 -11.02 3.40
CA GLU A 197 19.09 -9.66 2.85
C GLU A 197 19.94 -8.76 3.75
N LYS A 198 21.08 -8.31 3.23
CA LYS A 198 22.09 -7.58 4.00
C LYS A 198 21.91 -6.07 3.93
N ASN A 199 21.44 -5.55 2.79
CA ASN A 199 21.48 -4.13 2.47
C ASN A 199 20.14 -3.66 1.90
N PRO A 200 19.01 -3.77 2.62
CA PRO A 200 17.73 -3.27 2.08
C PRO A 200 17.80 -1.76 1.80
N ILE A 201 17.06 -1.27 0.81
CA ILE A 201 16.78 0.16 0.67
C ILE A 201 15.79 0.53 1.78
N VAL A 202 16.21 1.43 2.66
CA VAL A 202 15.40 1.89 3.80
C VAL A 202 14.89 3.28 3.50
N VAL A 203 13.58 3.46 3.70
CA VAL A 203 12.95 4.78 3.71
C VAL A 203 12.32 5.02 5.07
N GLU A 204 12.55 6.20 5.61
CA GLU A 204 11.93 6.68 6.84
C GLU A 204 10.89 7.74 6.47
N ARG A 205 9.70 7.64 7.06
CA ARG A 205 8.60 8.57 6.87
C ARG A 205 7.93 8.83 8.20
N ALA A 206 7.84 10.09 8.60
CA ALA A 206 7.11 10.50 9.79
C ALA A 206 5.76 11.11 9.39
N ILE A 207 4.71 10.76 10.13
CA ILE A 207 3.44 11.49 10.08
C ILE A 207 3.62 12.79 10.86
N ASP A 208 3.16 13.90 10.29
CA ASP A 208 3.17 15.19 10.98
C ASP A 208 2.38 15.11 12.32
N PRO A 209 2.96 15.53 13.45
CA PRO A 209 2.29 15.52 14.75
C PRO A 209 0.95 16.26 14.78
N THR A 210 0.79 17.30 13.95
CA THR A 210 -0.45 18.07 13.80
C THR A 210 -1.60 17.17 13.39
N LEU A 211 -1.37 16.22 12.46
CA LEU A 211 -2.41 15.27 12.06
C LEU A 211 -2.84 14.37 13.23
N LEU A 212 -1.90 13.97 14.10
CA LEU A 212 -2.20 13.18 15.29
C LEU A 212 -3.02 13.98 16.31
N GLU A 213 -2.75 15.28 16.43
CA GLU A 213 -3.54 16.21 17.25
C GLU A 213 -4.96 16.38 16.71
N LEU A 214 -5.13 16.63 15.41
CA LEU A 214 -6.45 16.74 14.78
C LEU A 214 -7.27 15.47 14.98
N ASN A 215 -6.66 14.29 14.83
CA ASN A 215 -7.32 13.02 15.13
C ASN A 215 -7.80 12.93 16.60
N ARG A 216 -7.02 13.46 17.55
CA ARG A 216 -7.42 13.52 18.98
C ARG A 216 -8.54 14.53 19.22
N LYS A 217 -8.60 15.60 18.43
CA LYS A 217 -9.69 16.58 18.40
C LYS A 217 -10.96 16.08 17.69
N GLY A 218 -10.95 14.85 17.16
CA GLY A 218 -12.11 14.22 16.52
C GLY A 218 -12.31 14.64 15.06
N TYR A 219 -11.27 15.12 14.38
CA TYR A 219 -11.28 15.32 12.93
C TYR A 219 -11.42 13.97 12.21
N LEU A 220 -11.79 14.03 10.94
CA LEU A 220 -11.98 12.84 10.12
C LEU A 220 -10.71 11.99 10.05
N ASN A 221 -10.90 10.68 10.16
CA ASN A 221 -9.82 9.71 10.08
C ASN A 221 -10.30 8.43 9.42
N GLY A 222 -9.37 7.65 8.89
CA GLY A 222 -9.67 6.39 8.24
C GLY A 222 -8.54 5.91 7.35
N HIS A 223 -8.86 4.88 6.58
CA HIS A 223 -7.98 4.26 5.60
C HIS A 223 -7.59 5.26 4.50
N THR A 224 -6.37 5.11 3.99
CA THR A 224 -5.87 5.81 2.81
C THR A 224 -5.24 4.78 1.88
N PRO A 225 -5.14 5.04 0.57
CA PRO A 225 -4.55 4.11 -0.40
C PRO A 225 -3.02 4.00 -0.22
N PHE A 226 -2.58 3.41 0.88
CA PHE A 226 -1.18 3.36 1.29
C PHE A 226 -0.31 2.54 0.33
N SER A 227 -0.88 1.54 -0.37
CA SER A 227 -0.15 0.82 -1.41
C SER A 227 0.11 1.69 -2.65
N ALA A 228 -0.75 2.69 -2.92
CA ALA A 228 -0.47 3.68 -3.96
C ALA A 228 0.71 4.58 -3.55
N TYR A 229 0.76 5.01 -2.28
CA TYR A 229 1.93 5.74 -1.76
C TYR A 229 3.23 4.95 -1.96
N LEU A 230 3.23 3.67 -1.61
CA LEU A 230 4.40 2.80 -1.82
C LEU A 230 4.74 2.63 -3.31
N ALA A 231 3.74 2.65 -4.20
CA ALA A 231 3.98 2.57 -5.65
C ALA A 231 4.79 3.78 -6.14
N PHE A 232 4.37 5.00 -5.86
CA PHE A 232 5.12 6.22 -6.22
C PHE A 232 6.50 6.26 -5.55
N LEU A 233 6.58 5.94 -4.26
CA LEU A 233 7.86 5.91 -3.54
C LEU A 233 8.83 4.87 -4.13
N SER A 234 8.32 3.70 -4.52
CA SER A 234 9.15 2.66 -5.13
C SER A 234 9.67 3.05 -6.51
N VAL A 235 8.92 3.84 -7.29
CA VAL A 235 9.36 4.40 -8.58
C VAL A 235 10.51 5.39 -8.34
N LEU A 236 10.36 6.29 -7.37
CA LEU A 236 11.42 7.22 -6.97
C LEU A 236 12.70 6.47 -6.56
N CYS A 237 12.58 5.46 -5.70
CA CYS A 237 13.73 4.65 -5.28
C CYS A 237 14.32 3.86 -6.45
N ALA A 238 13.50 3.28 -7.31
CA ALA A 238 13.96 2.52 -8.46
C ALA A 238 14.81 3.36 -9.42
N VAL A 239 14.48 4.64 -9.61
CA VAL A 239 15.30 5.57 -10.40
C VAL A 239 16.65 5.84 -9.71
N PHE A 240 16.65 6.21 -8.42
CA PHE A 240 17.89 6.52 -7.69
C PHE A 240 18.85 5.34 -7.54
N PHE A 241 18.30 4.13 -7.42
CA PHE A 241 19.09 2.93 -7.18
C PHE A 241 19.26 2.03 -8.41
N ASP A 242 18.84 2.50 -9.60
CA ASP A 242 19.01 1.82 -10.88
C ASP A 242 18.33 0.43 -10.96
N TYR A 243 17.02 0.39 -10.69
CA TYR A 243 16.18 -0.81 -10.75
C TYR A 243 15.08 -0.69 -11.79
N LYS A 244 15.10 -1.55 -12.80
CA LYS A 244 14.03 -1.60 -13.80
C LYS A 244 12.74 -2.21 -13.28
N TYR A 245 12.81 -3.32 -12.53
CA TYR A 245 11.63 -4.08 -12.13
C TYR A 245 11.23 -3.76 -10.69
N ILE A 246 9.93 -3.53 -10.45
CA ILE A 246 9.37 -3.37 -9.11
C ILE A 246 8.32 -4.47 -8.90
N ALA A 247 8.64 -5.44 -8.04
CA ALA A 247 7.84 -6.64 -7.84
C ALA A 247 7.08 -6.59 -6.50
N PHE A 248 5.87 -6.00 -6.50
CA PHE A 248 4.99 -5.99 -5.34
C PHE A 248 4.40 -7.37 -5.06
N SER A 249 4.16 -7.69 -3.78
CA SER A 249 3.56 -8.98 -3.37
C SER A 249 2.02 -8.96 -3.33
N ASN A 250 1.36 -8.10 -4.12
CA ASN A 250 -0.10 -8.09 -4.16
C ASN A 250 -0.63 -9.31 -4.92
N GLU A 251 -1.78 -9.81 -4.49
CA GLU A 251 -2.32 -11.10 -4.91
C GLU A 251 -3.72 -10.96 -5.53
N ARG A 252 -4.35 -12.05 -5.96
CA ARG A 252 -5.63 -12.01 -6.69
C ARG A 252 -6.80 -11.54 -5.84
N SER A 253 -6.86 -11.94 -4.58
CA SER A 253 -7.94 -11.72 -3.63
C SER A 253 -8.15 -10.26 -3.24
N SER A 254 -7.13 -9.41 -3.42
CA SER A 254 -7.24 -7.96 -3.24
C SER A 254 -8.20 -7.28 -4.22
N ASN A 255 -8.64 -7.98 -5.27
CA ASN A 255 -9.68 -7.51 -6.17
C ASN A 255 -11.10 -7.65 -5.60
N GLU A 256 -11.32 -8.50 -4.59
CA GLU A 256 -12.65 -8.68 -4.02
C GLU A 256 -12.96 -7.57 -3.00
N GLY A 257 -13.97 -6.76 -3.34
CA GLY A 257 -14.47 -5.68 -2.49
C GLY A 257 -15.08 -6.14 -1.16
N ASN A 258 -15.45 -5.16 -0.34
CA ASN A 258 -15.87 -5.35 1.04
C ASN A 258 -17.37 -5.21 1.24
N VAL A 259 -17.96 -4.17 0.66
CA VAL A 259 -19.35 -3.77 0.84
C VAL A 259 -19.79 -2.83 -0.28
N GLU A 260 -21.07 -2.85 -0.61
CA GLU A 260 -21.68 -1.86 -1.49
C GLU A 260 -22.09 -0.62 -0.70
N TYR A 261 -21.73 0.56 -1.19
CA TYR A 261 -22.06 1.85 -0.59
C TYR A 261 -22.33 2.85 -1.71
N LEU A 262 -23.50 3.51 -1.66
CA LEU A 262 -23.94 4.50 -2.64
C LEU A 262 -23.82 4.00 -4.09
N GLY A 263 -24.27 2.76 -4.33
CA GLY A 263 -24.27 2.12 -5.66
C GLY A 263 -22.88 1.70 -6.17
N ARG A 264 -21.82 1.79 -5.35
CA ARG A 264 -20.47 1.33 -5.72
C ARG A 264 -19.94 0.28 -4.76
N MET A 265 -19.15 -0.66 -5.30
CA MET A 265 -18.42 -1.64 -4.50
C MET A 265 -17.18 -0.99 -3.87
N ILE A 266 -17.15 -0.85 -2.55
CA ILE A 266 -16.01 -0.33 -1.80
C ILE A 266 -14.97 -1.43 -1.59
N ASN A 267 -13.72 -1.15 -1.93
CA ASN A 267 -12.60 -2.07 -1.74
C ASN A 267 -11.51 -1.46 -0.85
N HIS A 268 -11.33 -2.00 0.37
CA HIS A 268 -10.23 -1.67 1.31
C HIS A 268 -8.85 -1.77 0.65
N GLN A 269 -8.72 -2.66 -0.32
CA GLN A 269 -7.48 -3.01 -0.99
C GLN A 269 -7.45 -2.50 -2.42
N TYR A 270 -8.23 -1.46 -2.76
CA TYR A 270 -8.27 -0.91 -4.13
C TYR A 270 -6.86 -0.62 -4.68
N SER A 271 -5.99 0.03 -3.90
CA SER A 271 -4.60 0.30 -4.31
C SER A 271 -3.68 -0.93 -4.42
N LYS A 272 -4.25 -2.13 -4.27
CA LYS A 272 -3.63 -3.43 -4.53
C LYS A 272 -4.38 -4.21 -5.61
N SER A 273 -5.43 -3.65 -6.22
CA SER A 273 -6.23 -4.32 -7.25
C SER A 273 -5.48 -4.36 -8.59
N PHE A 274 -5.94 -5.19 -9.51
CA PHE A 274 -5.46 -5.25 -10.89
C PHE A 274 -5.77 -3.95 -11.65
N GLU A 275 -6.92 -3.34 -11.36
CA GLU A 275 -7.34 -2.06 -11.93
C GLU A 275 -6.36 -0.94 -11.57
N PHE A 276 -6.05 -0.76 -10.28
CA PHE A 276 -5.03 0.20 -9.84
C PHE A 276 -3.67 -0.11 -10.49
N GLU A 277 -3.26 -1.38 -10.50
CA GLU A 277 -1.98 -1.77 -11.09
C GLU A 277 -1.90 -1.41 -12.58
N LYS A 278 -2.96 -1.63 -13.35
CA LYS A 278 -3.04 -1.22 -14.76
C LYS A 278 -2.92 0.31 -14.88
N ASN A 279 -3.79 1.04 -14.19
CA ASN A 279 -3.86 2.50 -14.28
C ASN A 279 -2.55 3.16 -13.83
N PHE A 280 -1.91 2.64 -12.77
CA PHE A 280 -0.63 3.15 -12.27
C PHE A 280 0.53 2.82 -13.21
N ARG A 281 0.55 1.65 -13.86
CA ARG A 281 1.58 1.32 -14.86
C ARG A 281 1.54 2.28 -16.04
N GLU A 282 0.34 2.57 -16.55
CA GLU A 282 0.13 3.52 -17.65
C GLU A 282 0.57 4.92 -17.23
N TYR A 283 0.12 5.38 -16.06
CA TYR A 283 0.51 6.67 -15.48
C TYR A 283 2.03 6.79 -15.28
N SER A 284 2.65 5.79 -14.65
CA SER A 284 4.08 5.76 -14.35
C SER A 284 4.92 5.85 -15.62
N LYS A 285 4.57 5.06 -16.65
CA LYS A 285 5.31 5.08 -17.93
C LYS A 285 5.16 6.42 -18.65
N LYS A 286 4.00 7.05 -18.53
CA LYS A 286 3.70 8.32 -19.20
C LYS A 286 4.33 9.51 -18.51
N TYR A 287 4.22 9.61 -17.18
CA TYR A 287 4.55 10.82 -16.42
C TYR A 287 5.76 10.71 -15.51
N LEU A 288 6.16 9.50 -15.07
CA LEU A 288 7.21 9.34 -14.05
C LEU A 288 8.51 8.79 -14.62
N ALA A 289 8.49 7.54 -15.09
CA ALA A 289 9.66 6.79 -15.53
C ALA A 289 9.26 5.75 -16.58
N LYS A 290 9.76 5.92 -17.80
CA LYS A 290 9.36 5.10 -18.97
C LYS A 290 9.85 3.66 -18.90
N ASP A 291 11.08 3.44 -18.41
CA ASP A 291 11.73 2.13 -18.44
C ASP A 291 11.35 1.24 -17.25
N ILE A 292 10.68 1.77 -16.22
CA ILE A 292 10.24 1.02 -15.04
C ILE A 292 9.08 0.07 -15.36
N GLU A 293 9.22 -1.17 -14.88
CA GLU A 293 8.21 -2.21 -14.93
C GLU A 293 7.67 -2.52 -13.53
N TYR A 294 6.59 -1.84 -13.15
CA TYR A 294 5.84 -2.07 -11.90
C TYR A 294 4.83 -3.21 -12.05
N PHE A 295 4.86 -4.25 -11.23
CA PHE A 295 3.85 -5.31 -11.29
C PHE A 295 3.67 -6.01 -9.93
N SER A 296 2.52 -6.65 -9.77
CA SER A 296 2.21 -7.49 -8.62
C SER A 296 2.61 -8.93 -8.90
N PHE A 297 3.76 -9.36 -8.37
CA PHE A 297 4.32 -10.70 -8.58
C PHE A 297 3.34 -11.81 -8.20
N LEU A 298 2.53 -11.65 -7.15
CA LEU A 298 1.61 -12.69 -6.69
C LEU A 298 0.20 -12.58 -7.28
N ARG A 299 -0.06 -11.64 -8.20
CA ARG A 299 -1.39 -11.42 -8.84
C ARG A 299 -2.05 -12.69 -9.40
N PRO A 300 -1.31 -13.66 -9.95
CA PRO A 300 -1.93 -14.86 -10.49
C PRO A 300 -2.53 -15.79 -9.42
N LEU A 301 -2.12 -15.63 -8.15
CA LEU A 301 -2.41 -16.55 -7.06
C LEU A 301 -3.42 -15.96 -6.09
N TYR A 302 -4.23 -16.83 -5.51
CA TYR A 302 -5.04 -16.55 -4.34
C TYR A 302 -4.18 -16.58 -3.06
N GLU A 303 -4.57 -15.77 -2.08
CA GLU A 303 -4.03 -15.73 -0.71
C GLU A 303 -3.92 -17.14 -0.05
N LEU A 304 -4.86 -18.05 -0.33
CA LEU A 304 -4.83 -19.46 0.12
C LEU A 304 -3.69 -20.26 -0.54
N GLN A 305 -3.41 -20.04 -1.83
CA GLN A 305 -2.27 -20.64 -2.52
C GLN A 305 -0.95 -20.11 -1.94
N ILE A 306 -0.90 -18.81 -1.66
CA ILE A 306 0.27 -18.17 -1.05
C ILE A 306 0.51 -18.73 0.35
N ALA A 307 -0.53 -18.96 1.15
CA ALA A 307 -0.42 -19.62 2.46
C ALA A 307 0.14 -21.04 2.35
N LYS A 308 -0.30 -21.83 1.35
CA LYS A 308 0.25 -23.16 1.07
C LYS A 308 1.73 -23.10 0.70
N ILE A 309 2.14 -22.13 -0.11
CA ILE A 309 3.55 -21.92 -0.46
C ILE A 309 4.35 -21.50 0.77
N PHE A 310 3.86 -20.54 1.54
CA PHE A 310 4.50 -20.02 2.74
C PHE A 310 4.71 -21.11 3.80
N ALA A 311 3.79 -22.08 3.92
CA ALA A 311 3.92 -23.20 4.85
C ALA A 311 5.19 -24.06 4.63
N ARG A 312 5.80 -23.98 3.43
CA ARG A 312 7.08 -24.63 3.11
C ARG A 312 8.30 -23.91 3.68
N TYR A 313 8.13 -22.73 4.30
CA TYR A 313 9.20 -21.93 4.89
C TYR A 313 9.04 -21.74 6.41
N PRO A 314 9.08 -22.82 7.21
CA PRO A 314 8.85 -22.74 8.66
C PRO A 314 9.82 -21.82 9.40
N LYS A 315 11.02 -21.59 8.86
CA LYS A 315 12.02 -20.68 9.44
C LYS A 315 11.50 -19.26 9.67
N TYR A 316 10.47 -18.81 8.94
CA TYR A 316 9.89 -17.48 9.13
C TYR A 316 8.70 -17.41 10.10
N PHE A 317 8.23 -18.54 10.65
CA PHE A 317 6.99 -18.56 11.42
C PHE A 317 7.06 -17.73 12.72
N GLY A 318 8.27 -17.56 13.28
CA GLY A 318 8.52 -16.67 14.40
C GLY A 318 8.83 -15.20 14.02
N ALA A 319 8.98 -14.90 12.74
CA ALA A 319 9.37 -13.57 12.25
C ALA A 319 8.21 -12.78 11.65
N PHE A 320 7.31 -13.44 10.92
CA PHE A 320 6.24 -12.75 10.21
C PHE A 320 5.15 -12.24 11.16
N LEU A 321 4.70 -11.01 10.92
CA LEU A 321 3.66 -10.34 11.67
C LEU A 321 2.91 -9.38 10.75
N SER A 322 1.64 -9.71 10.47
CA SER A 322 0.76 -8.86 9.65
C SER A 322 -0.52 -8.44 10.38
N CYS A 323 -0.54 -8.59 11.70
CA CYS A 323 -1.66 -8.15 12.52
C CYS A 323 -1.74 -6.62 12.52
N ASN A 324 -2.85 -6.06 12.02
CA ASN A 324 -3.04 -4.62 12.01
C ASN A 324 -3.08 -4.00 13.41
N GLU A 325 -3.54 -4.75 14.42
CA GLU A 325 -3.52 -4.30 15.84
C GLU A 325 -2.09 -4.23 16.41
N ALA A 326 -1.13 -4.99 15.87
CA ALA A 326 0.22 -5.03 16.42
C ALA A 326 0.94 -3.69 16.33
N ASN A 327 0.56 -2.88 15.34
CA ASN A 327 1.21 -1.65 14.94
C ASN A 327 0.36 -0.40 15.20
N LYS A 328 -0.85 -0.53 15.77
CA LYS A 328 -1.72 0.61 16.08
C LYS A 328 -1.20 1.39 17.28
N THR A 329 -1.04 2.70 17.10
CA THR A 329 -0.54 3.62 18.13
C THR A 329 -1.62 4.49 18.76
N LYS A 330 -2.89 4.40 18.31
CA LYS A 330 -3.99 5.28 18.73
C LYS A 330 -3.58 6.77 18.72
N SER A 331 -3.18 7.26 17.55
CA SER A 331 -2.69 8.64 17.37
C SER A 331 -1.53 9.01 18.30
N GLY A 332 -0.58 8.08 18.47
CA GLY A 332 0.61 8.27 19.31
C GLY A 332 0.40 8.08 20.81
N THR A 333 -0.81 7.79 21.28
CA THR A 333 -1.11 7.60 22.72
C THR A 333 -0.75 6.21 23.25
N LYS A 334 -0.46 5.24 22.37
CA LYS A 334 -0.13 3.87 22.73
C LYS A 334 1.11 3.38 21.98
N LYS A 335 1.97 2.62 22.66
CA LYS A 335 3.08 1.90 22.02
C LYS A 335 2.55 0.70 21.22
N PRO A 336 3.11 0.40 20.03
CA PRO A 336 2.84 -0.84 19.30
C PRO A 336 3.05 -2.07 20.18
N SER A 337 2.21 -3.10 20.04
CA SER A 337 2.39 -4.35 20.79
C SER A 337 3.44 -5.27 20.17
N GLY A 338 3.68 -5.18 18.85
CA GLY A 338 4.59 -6.05 18.11
C GLY A 338 4.19 -7.53 18.15
N LYS A 339 2.91 -7.85 18.41
CA LYS A 339 2.43 -9.22 18.61
C LYS A 339 1.08 -9.47 17.94
N TRP A 340 0.85 -10.71 17.53
CA TRP A 340 -0.46 -11.18 17.08
C TRP A 340 -1.50 -10.99 18.20
N CYS A 341 -2.57 -10.23 17.94
CA CYS A 341 -3.58 -9.99 18.96
C CYS A 341 -4.53 -11.19 19.18
N GLY A 342 -4.57 -12.13 18.22
CA GLY A 342 -5.42 -13.32 18.27
C GLY A 342 -6.92 -13.04 18.28
N LYS A 343 -7.34 -11.80 18.01
CA LYS A 343 -8.74 -11.36 18.17
C LYS A 343 -9.33 -10.53 17.01
N CYS A 344 -8.55 -10.21 15.98
CA CYS A 344 -9.01 -9.44 14.82
C CYS A 344 -9.23 -10.32 13.57
N ALA A 345 -9.94 -9.80 12.57
CA ALA A 345 -10.22 -10.50 11.32
C ALA A 345 -8.94 -10.92 10.58
N LYS A 346 -7.87 -10.11 10.58
CA LYS A 346 -6.59 -10.48 9.97
C LYS A 346 -5.93 -11.68 10.68
N CYS A 347 -5.96 -11.74 12.00
CA CYS A 347 -5.44 -12.90 12.75
C CYS A 347 -6.24 -14.16 12.42
N LEU A 348 -7.56 -14.07 12.47
CA LEU A 348 -8.45 -15.20 12.18
C LEU A 348 -8.27 -15.69 10.74
N PHE A 349 -8.23 -14.77 9.77
CA PHE A 349 -8.04 -15.13 8.37
C PHE A 349 -6.68 -15.80 8.13
N VAL A 350 -5.58 -15.25 8.65
CA VAL A 350 -4.24 -15.88 8.53
C VAL A 350 -4.23 -17.26 9.17
N PHE A 351 -4.85 -17.42 10.35
CA PHE A 351 -5.03 -18.73 10.97
C PHE A 351 -5.76 -19.69 10.03
N LEU A 352 -6.91 -19.28 9.48
CA LEU A 352 -7.72 -20.10 8.59
C LEU A 352 -6.93 -20.59 7.37
N VAL A 353 -6.24 -19.70 6.65
CA VAL A 353 -5.55 -20.09 5.41
C VAL A 353 -4.27 -20.88 5.65
N LEU A 354 -3.61 -20.71 6.82
CA LEU A 354 -2.37 -21.42 7.14
C LEU A 354 -2.62 -22.78 7.79
N TYR A 355 -3.68 -22.91 8.60
CA TYR A 355 -4.00 -24.13 9.37
C TYR A 355 -4.07 -25.41 8.52
N PRO A 356 -4.70 -25.44 7.31
CA PRO A 356 -4.71 -26.61 6.45
C PRO A 356 -3.34 -27.16 6.07
N PHE A 357 -2.32 -26.30 6.04
CA PHE A 357 -0.99 -26.63 5.50
C PHE A 357 0.09 -26.71 6.57
N ALA A 358 -0.14 -26.13 7.75
CA ALA A 358 0.85 -26.05 8.82
C ALA A 358 0.29 -26.30 10.24
N LYS A 359 -0.93 -26.85 10.36
CA LYS A 359 -1.66 -27.24 11.59
C LYS A 359 -0.96 -26.91 12.94
N GLU A 360 -0.08 -27.79 13.42
CA GLU A 360 0.56 -27.63 14.75
C GLU A 360 1.42 -26.36 14.84
N ARG A 361 2.11 -26.01 13.75
CA ARG A 361 2.89 -24.77 13.68
C ARG A 361 1.97 -23.54 13.68
N THR A 362 0.81 -23.61 13.02
CA THR A 362 -0.21 -22.55 13.08
C THR A 362 -0.76 -22.39 14.49
N LEU A 363 -1.01 -23.49 15.20
CA LEU A 363 -1.39 -23.43 16.63
C LEU A 363 -0.28 -22.79 17.47
N GLY A 364 0.98 -23.13 17.22
CA GLY A 364 2.14 -22.52 17.89
C GLY A 364 2.23 -21.00 17.70
N ILE A 365 1.91 -20.48 16.51
CA ILE A 365 1.93 -19.03 16.23
C ILE A 365 0.90 -18.27 17.07
N PHE A 366 -0.32 -18.82 17.19
CA PHE A 366 -1.45 -18.12 17.82
C PHE A 366 -1.73 -18.55 19.26
N GLY A 367 -1.09 -19.63 19.74
CA GLY A 367 -1.27 -20.22 21.07
C GLY A 367 -2.62 -20.94 21.27
N LYS A 368 -3.56 -20.85 20.32
CA LYS A 368 -4.87 -21.50 20.38
C LYS A 368 -5.50 -21.66 18.99
N ASN A 369 -6.54 -22.48 18.91
CA ASN A 369 -7.33 -22.61 17.69
C ASN A 369 -8.33 -21.44 17.55
N LEU A 370 -8.01 -20.45 16.71
CA LEU A 370 -8.87 -19.27 16.51
C LEU A 370 -10.22 -19.61 15.86
N ALA A 371 -10.28 -20.66 15.04
CA ALA A 371 -11.53 -21.08 14.40
C ALA A 371 -12.54 -21.69 15.39
N LYS A 372 -12.09 -22.14 16.57
CA LYS A 372 -12.94 -22.66 17.66
C LYS A 372 -13.32 -21.61 18.70
N ASP A 373 -12.79 -20.40 18.62
CA ASP A 373 -13.08 -19.34 19.59
C ASP A 373 -14.47 -18.75 19.35
N LYS A 374 -15.39 -18.96 20.31
CA LYS A 374 -16.78 -18.45 20.24
C LYS A 374 -16.83 -16.93 20.08
N LYS A 375 -15.87 -16.18 20.64
CA LYS A 375 -15.81 -14.71 20.51
C LYS A 375 -15.48 -14.26 19.09
N LEU A 376 -14.86 -15.11 18.29
CA LEU A 376 -14.50 -14.84 16.89
C LEU A 376 -15.58 -15.29 15.89
N LYS A 377 -16.66 -15.94 16.35
CA LYS A 377 -17.76 -16.41 15.48
C LYS A 377 -18.35 -15.31 14.59
N PRO A 378 -18.59 -14.06 15.06
CA PRO A 378 -19.09 -13.00 14.19
C PRO A 378 -18.12 -12.65 13.04
N LEU A 379 -16.82 -12.57 13.33
CA LEU A 379 -15.78 -12.33 12.32
C LEU A 379 -15.65 -13.51 11.35
N LEU A 380 -15.80 -14.74 11.84
CA LEU A 380 -15.82 -15.92 10.98
C LEU A 380 -17.00 -15.90 10.00
N GLN A 381 -18.18 -15.45 10.46
CA GLN A 381 -19.35 -15.27 9.62
C GLN A 381 -19.13 -14.20 8.54
N GLU A 382 -18.48 -13.09 8.88
CA GLU A 382 -18.09 -12.05 7.92
C GLU A 382 -17.09 -12.58 6.88
N LEU A 383 -16.02 -13.24 7.32
CA LEU A 383 -15.01 -13.84 6.42
C LEU A 383 -15.60 -14.91 5.49
N THR A 384 -16.64 -15.62 5.93
CA THR A 384 -17.31 -16.67 5.15
C THR A 384 -18.55 -16.17 4.42
N GLY A 385 -18.80 -14.86 4.37
CA GLY A 385 -19.92 -14.27 3.63
C GLY A 385 -21.30 -14.66 4.15
N LYS A 386 -21.42 -14.99 5.44
CA LYS A 386 -22.71 -15.15 6.14
C LYS A 386 -23.28 -13.80 6.61
N LYS A 387 -22.47 -12.74 6.57
CA LYS A 387 -22.90 -11.35 6.72
C LYS A 387 -22.59 -10.59 5.43
N ARG A 388 -23.30 -9.47 5.22
CA ARG A 388 -23.12 -8.59 4.05
C ARG A 388 -21.74 -7.93 4.01
N LEU A 389 -21.21 -7.54 5.16
CA LEU A 389 -19.92 -6.84 5.26
C LEU A 389 -18.77 -7.84 5.38
N LYS A 390 -17.83 -7.80 4.43
CA LYS A 390 -16.50 -8.40 4.59
C LYS A 390 -15.59 -7.43 5.36
N PRO A 391 -14.80 -7.89 6.34
CA PRO A 391 -14.02 -6.99 7.20
C PRO A 391 -13.09 -6.08 6.39
N PHE A 392 -13.04 -4.79 6.73
CA PHE A 392 -12.08 -3.83 6.18
C PHE A 392 -10.66 -4.08 6.72
N GLU A 393 -10.11 -5.21 6.31
CA GLU A 393 -8.80 -5.72 6.65
C GLU A 393 -8.20 -6.34 5.38
N CYS A 394 -6.87 -6.46 5.33
CA CYS A 394 -6.19 -7.11 4.21
C CYS A 394 -6.37 -8.63 4.29
N VAL A 395 -7.57 -9.13 4.06
CA VAL A 395 -7.95 -10.55 4.08
C VAL A 395 -8.32 -11.02 2.67
N GLY A 396 -8.20 -12.32 2.43
CA GLY A 396 -8.57 -12.94 1.16
C GLY A 396 -10.06 -12.98 0.93
N THR A 397 -10.49 -13.76 -0.06
CA THR A 397 -11.88 -13.83 -0.50
C THR A 397 -12.78 -14.62 0.44
N VAL A 398 -14.09 -14.41 0.30
CA VAL A 398 -15.10 -15.26 0.94
C VAL A 398 -14.92 -16.73 0.52
N ALA A 399 -14.67 -16.96 -0.77
CA ALA A 399 -14.45 -18.29 -1.33
C ALA A 399 -13.23 -18.99 -0.70
N GLU A 400 -12.13 -18.27 -0.50
CA GLU A 400 -10.93 -18.80 0.14
C GLU A 400 -11.14 -19.11 1.62
N SER A 401 -11.84 -18.25 2.35
CA SER A 401 -12.16 -18.50 3.76
C SER A 401 -13.01 -19.76 3.92
N ARG A 402 -13.98 -19.98 3.03
CA ARG A 402 -14.79 -21.20 2.99
C ARG A 402 -13.94 -22.43 2.62
N ALA A 403 -13.09 -22.31 1.59
CA ALA A 403 -12.20 -23.40 1.17
C ALA A 403 -11.22 -23.80 2.29
N ALA A 404 -10.62 -22.81 2.97
CA ALA A 404 -9.72 -23.00 4.09
C ALA A 404 -10.38 -23.78 5.24
N LEU A 405 -11.63 -23.46 5.59
CA LEU A 405 -12.40 -24.20 6.58
C LEU A 405 -12.67 -25.64 6.15
N SER A 406 -13.12 -25.85 4.91
CA SER A 406 -13.41 -27.19 4.39
C SER A 406 -12.17 -28.09 4.37
N LEU A 407 -11.01 -27.54 3.97
CA LEU A 407 -9.72 -28.23 4.03
C LEU A 407 -9.32 -28.55 5.49
N SER A 408 -9.48 -27.58 6.39
CA SER A 408 -9.14 -27.75 7.82
C SER A 408 -9.97 -28.84 8.52
N GLN A 409 -11.23 -29.00 8.10
CA GLN A 409 -12.15 -30.01 8.62
C GLN A 409 -11.96 -31.38 7.96
N ARG A 410 -10.99 -31.53 7.05
CA ARG A 410 -10.78 -32.74 6.23
C ARG A 410 -12.01 -33.16 5.42
N LYS A 411 -12.95 -32.24 5.19
CA LYS A 411 -14.10 -32.47 4.29
C LYS A 411 -13.66 -32.56 2.83
N LEU A 412 -12.51 -31.96 2.52
CA LEU A 412 -11.90 -32.00 1.19
C LEU A 412 -10.41 -32.35 1.31
N LYS A 413 -9.90 -33.18 0.38
CA LYS A 413 -8.47 -33.42 0.22
C LYS A 413 -7.76 -32.29 -0.54
N THR A 414 -8.48 -31.60 -1.43
CA THR A 414 -7.99 -30.48 -2.26
C THR A 414 -9.15 -29.55 -2.62
N HIS A 415 -8.84 -28.37 -3.17
CA HIS A 415 -9.85 -27.39 -3.62
C HIS A 415 -9.44 -26.78 -4.97
N PRO A 416 -10.36 -26.48 -5.91
CA PRO A 416 -10.03 -25.90 -7.22
C PRO A 416 -9.18 -24.62 -7.14
N LEU A 417 -9.45 -23.75 -6.15
CA LEU A 417 -8.66 -22.54 -5.89
C LEU A 417 -7.15 -22.82 -5.68
N LEU A 418 -6.77 -24.01 -5.22
CA LEU A 418 -5.35 -24.35 -5.03
C LEU A 418 -4.60 -24.61 -6.36
N ARG A 419 -5.35 -24.90 -7.44
CA ARG A 419 -4.82 -25.19 -8.77
C ARG A 419 -5.10 -24.09 -9.78
N SER A 420 -5.87 -23.07 -9.40
CA SER A 420 -6.23 -21.99 -10.33
C SER A 420 -5.04 -21.07 -10.61
N TRP A 421 -5.00 -20.55 -11.83
CA TRP A 421 -4.09 -19.50 -12.26
C TRP A 421 -4.91 -18.35 -12.84
N ASN A 422 -4.71 -17.12 -12.37
CA ASN A 422 -5.33 -15.96 -12.98
C ASN A 422 -4.46 -15.42 -14.12
N ALA A 423 -4.94 -15.48 -15.36
CA ALA A 423 -4.22 -14.98 -16.54
C ALA A 423 -4.18 -13.44 -16.63
N LYS A 424 -5.03 -12.71 -15.89
CA LYS A 424 -5.01 -11.24 -15.85
C LYS A 424 -3.90 -10.75 -14.92
N HIS A 425 -2.71 -10.52 -15.46
CA HIS A 425 -1.55 -9.97 -14.74
C HIS A 425 -0.55 -9.29 -15.66
N PHE A 426 0.38 -8.52 -15.08
CA PHE A 426 1.47 -7.85 -15.79
C PHE A 426 2.86 -8.43 -15.51
N LEU A 427 2.95 -9.65 -14.98
CA LEU A 427 4.25 -10.31 -14.77
C LEU A 427 5.02 -10.42 -16.09
N PRO A 428 6.29 -10.00 -16.14
CA PRO A 428 7.14 -10.32 -17.28
C PRO A 428 7.36 -11.85 -17.36
N PRO A 429 7.57 -12.43 -18.57
CA PRO A 429 7.60 -13.89 -18.77
C PRO A 429 8.54 -14.66 -17.84
N ARG A 430 9.72 -14.08 -17.55
CA ARG A 430 10.69 -14.69 -16.62
C ARG A 430 10.13 -14.82 -15.20
N PHE A 431 9.40 -13.82 -14.71
CA PHE A 431 8.80 -13.84 -13.37
C PHE A 431 7.63 -14.81 -13.32
N GLU A 432 6.82 -14.87 -14.39
CA GLU A 432 5.73 -15.84 -14.51
C GLU A 432 6.26 -17.28 -14.46
N SER A 433 7.33 -17.60 -15.20
CA SER A 433 7.96 -18.93 -15.17
C SER A 433 8.42 -19.31 -13.75
N ILE A 434 9.08 -18.39 -13.04
CA ILE A 434 9.52 -18.62 -11.65
C ILE A 434 8.31 -18.92 -10.74
N LEU A 435 7.22 -18.20 -10.91
CA LEU A 435 6.03 -18.41 -10.10
C LEU A 435 5.30 -19.72 -10.46
N LYS A 436 5.22 -20.10 -11.73
CA LYS A 436 4.58 -21.36 -12.17
C LYS A 436 5.33 -22.61 -11.74
N ASN A 437 6.66 -22.57 -11.73
CA ASN A 437 7.53 -23.68 -11.28
C ASN A 437 7.43 -23.96 -9.75
N SER A 438 6.40 -23.41 -9.09
CA SER A 438 6.15 -23.48 -7.66
C SER A 438 5.04 -24.45 -7.25
N HIS A 439 4.24 -24.93 -8.20
CA HIS A 439 3.01 -25.69 -7.97
C HIS A 439 3.22 -27.18 -7.74
#